data_AF-A0A1W9MN36-F1
#
_entry.id   AF-A0A1W9MN36-F1
#
_cell.length_a   1.000
_cell.length_b   1.000
_cell.length_c   1.000
_cell.angle_alpha   90.00
_cell.angle_beta   90.00
_cell.angle_gamma   90.00
#
_symmetry.space_group_name_H-M   'P 1'
#
loop_
_entity.id
_entity.type
_entity.pdbx_description
1 polymer ?
#
loop_
_entity_poly.entity_id
_entity_poly.type
_entity_poly.pdbx_seq_one_letter_code
_entity_poly.pdbx_strand_id
1 'polypeptide(L)'
;MESKKDNYLRILDSKEISKNNAPFKIMPSVQAIGEEYWTLLEVAPKDNVKLEVKERVYIGDEKRDKVDHIIRRITYNDLTNSAKNVLSEVISQIVIDREKYFIQFMNTISPLNVRMHSLETFPGIGKKLTSEIINERNIKPFDDFKDIQKRVKNVGDVSIHIAEKIVEELKGESTHYFFINLENKSDVAGEQRRTERGRREGYNDRSEYRRR
;
A
#
# COMPACT_ATOMS: atom_id res chain seq x y z
N MET A 1 24.13 -2.54 4.46
CA MET A 1 23.03 -1.80 3.80
C MET A 1 22.03 -1.44 4.88
N GLU A 2 21.84 -0.15 5.12
CA GLU A 2 20.86 0.34 6.09
C GLU A 2 19.46 -0.05 5.61
N SER A 3 18.70 -0.78 6.44
CA SER A 3 17.34 -1.17 6.05
C SER A 3 16.51 0.10 5.91
N LYS A 4 15.89 0.33 4.74
CA LYS A 4 14.92 1.40 4.56
C LYS A 4 13.78 1.23 5.58
N LYS A 5 13.51 2.27 6.38
CA LYS A 5 12.51 2.27 7.45
C LYS A 5 11.64 3.52 7.33
N ASP A 6 10.35 3.35 7.53
CA ASP A 6 9.42 4.46 7.66
C ASP A 6 9.60 5.16 9.01
N ASN A 7 9.64 6.49 9.01
CA ASN A 7 9.64 7.30 10.24
C ASN A 7 8.24 7.70 10.70
N TYR A 8 7.26 7.67 9.78
CA TYR A 8 5.88 8.04 10.04
C TYR A 8 4.94 6.99 9.48
N LEU A 9 3.86 6.73 10.23
CA LEU A 9 2.77 5.87 9.82
C LEU A 9 1.45 6.64 9.75
N ARG A 10 0.54 6.15 8.91
CA ARG A 10 -0.88 6.49 8.93
C ARG A 10 -1.71 5.33 9.45
N ILE A 11 -2.56 5.62 10.42
CA ILE A 11 -3.40 4.62 11.07
C ILE A 11 -4.56 4.21 10.15
N LEU A 12 -4.77 2.90 10.04
CA LEU A 12 -5.83 2.29 9.22
C LEU A 12 -6.98 1.77 10.07
N ASP A 13 -6.67 1.05 11.15
CA ASP A 13 -7.68 0.43 12.02
C ASP A 13 -7.09 0.05 13.38
N SER A 14 -7.92 0.00 14.41
CA SER A 14 -7.57 -0.48 15.75
C SER A 14 -8.26 -1.80 16.06
N LYS A 15 -7.53 -2.77 16.60
CA LYS A 15 -8.05 -4.06 17.04
C LYS A 15 -7.40 -4.50 18.34
N GLU A 16 -7.95 -5.56 18.93
CA GLU A 16 -7.39 -6.19 20.12
C GLU A 16 -6.73 -7.52 19.72
N ILE A 17 -5.50 -7.77 20.19
CA ILE A 17 -4.82 -9.06 20.01
C ILE A 17 -4.73 -9.78 21.36
N SER A 18 -5.06 -11.07 21.38
CA SER A 18 -4.71 -11.97 22.47
C SER A 18 -3.34 -12.62 22.18
N LYS A 19 -2.42 -12.58 23.15
CA LYS A 19 -1.08 -13.15 22.96
C LYS A 19 -1.17 -14.69 22.95
N ASN A 20 -0.56 -15.36 21.96
CA ASN A 20 -0.64 -16.81 21.74
C ASN A 20 -0.27 -17.72 22.95
N ASN A 21 0.33 -17.17 24.02
CA ASN A 21 0.68 -17.90 25.26
C ASN A 21 -0.01 -17.35 26.52
N ALA A 22 -0.88 -16.36 26.40
CA ALA A 22 -1.61 -15.75 27.52
C ALA A 22 -3.01 -15.30 27.02
N PRO A 23 -3.98 -16.22 26.90
CA PRO A 23 -5.29 -15.94 26.31
C PRO A 23 -6.05 -14.79 26.98
N PHE A 24 -5.72 -14.50 28.25
CA PHE A 24 -6.33 -13.43 29.05
C PHE A 24 -5.63 -12.07 28.94
N LYS A 25 -4.47 -11.98 28.28
CA LYS A 25 -3.77 -10.70 28.08
C LYS A 25 -4.10 -10.16 26.70
N ILE A 26 -5.18 -9.39 26.65
CA ILE A 26 -5.58 -8.60 25.48
C ILE A 26 -4.69 -7.35 25.44
N MET A 27 -4.03 -7.11 24.31
CA MET A 27 -3.27 -5.89 24.07
C MET A 27 -3.88 -5.12 22.91
N PRO A 28 -4.00 -3.79 23.01
CA PRO A 28 -4.42 -2.98 21.88
C PRO A 28 -3.37 -3.08 20.78
N SER A 29 -3.84 -3.22 19.55
CA SER A 29 -3.04 -3.31 18.34
C SER A 29 -3.64 -2.41 17.28
N VAL A 30 -2.81 -1.74 16.52
CA VAL A 30 -3.24 -0.82 15.48
C VAL A 30 -2.55 -1.19 14.19
N GLN A 31 -3.33 -1.35 13.12
CA GLN A 31 -2.82 -1.54 11.77
C GLN A 31 -2.58 -0.18 11.13
N ALA A 32 -1.42 -0.03 10.50
CA ALA A 32 -0.99 1.24 9.93
C ALA A 32 -0.13 1.02 8.67
N ILE A 33 0.02 2.06 7.87
CA ILE A 33 0.85 2.08 6.67
C ILE A 33 1.94 3.16 6.76
N GLY A 34 3.16 2.84 6.34
CA GLY A 34 4.26 3.78 6.23
C GLY A 34 4.06 4.83 5.14
N GLU A 35 4.47 6.07 5.41
CA GLU A 35 4.34 7.18 4.45
C GLU A 35 5.38 7.16 3.34
N GLU A 36 6.54 6.51 3.53
CA GLU A 36 7.68 6.56 2.61
C GLU A 36 7.81 5.30 1.76
N TYR A 37 7.77 4.14 2.43
CA TYR A 37 8.03 2.83 1.82
C TYR A 37 6.79 1.94 1.75
N TRP A 38 5.62 2.47 2.13
CA TRP A 38 4.34 1.76 2.09
C TRP A 38 4.35 0.48 2.91
N THR A 39 5.20 0.41 3.95
CA THR A 39 5.30 -0.76 4.81
C THR A 39 4.02 -0.88 5.63
N LEU A 40 3.32 -2.01 5.51
CA LEU A 40 2.18 -2.30 6.38
C LEU A 40 2.70 -2.86 7.71
N LEU A 41 2.27 -2.26 8.81
CA LEU A 41 2.72 -2.59 10.14
C LEU A 41 1.54 -2.82 11.08
N GLU A 42 1.80 -3.65 12.08
CA GLU A 42 1.00 -3.80 13.26
C GLU A 42 1.79 -3.23 14.45
N VAL A 43 1.21 -2.25 15.15
CA VAL A 43 1.89 -1.50 16.22
C VAL A 43 1.08 -1.49 17.50
N ALA A 44 1.78 -1.45 18.63
CA ALA A 44 1.16 -1.27 19.94
C ALA A 44 1.14 0.22 20.30
N PRO A 45 -0.01 0.81 20.64
CA PRO A 45 -0.06 2.14 21.21
C PRO A 45 0.50 2.11 22.65
N LYS A 46 0.92 3.28 23.15
CA LYS A 46 1.25 3.43 24.57
C LYS A 46 0.02 3.30 25.46
N ASP A 47 0.25 3.00 26.73
CA ASP A 47 -0.80 2.92 27.73
C ASP A 47 -1.66 4.18 27.76
N ASN A 48 -2.98 4.00 27.74
CA ASN A 48 -4.00 5.06 27.72
C ASN A 48 -3.96 6.00 26.50
N VAL A 49 -3.24 5.66 25.44
CA VAL A 49 -3.26 6.41 24.18
C VAL A 49 -4.21 5.74 23.19
N LYS A 50 -5.15 6.51 22.66
CA LYS A 50 -5.97 6.11 21.53
C LYS A 50 -5.38 6.70 20.24
N LEU A 51 -5.37 5.88 19.20
CA LEU A 51 -4.94 6.24 17.86
C LEU A 51 -6.16 6.30 16.96
N GLU A 52 -6.34 7.41 16.25
CA GLU A 52 -7.48 7.62 15.37
C GLU A 52 -7.17 7.17 13.94
N VAL A 53 -8.18 6.71 13.21
CA VAL A 53 -8.03 6.35 11.79
C VAL A 53 -7.62 7.59 10.98
N LYS A 54 -6.70 7.43 10.01
CA LYS A 54 -6.02 8.50 9.23
C LYS A 54 -5.01 9.35 10.01
N GLU A 55 -4.87 9.14 11.30
CA GLU A 55 -3.91 9.87 12.12
C GLU A 55 -2.48 9.58 11.68
N ARG A 56 -1.63 10.63 11.66
CA ARG A 56 -0.20 10.54 11.41
C ARG A 56 0.55 10.34 12.72
N VAL A 57 1.31 9.26 12.83
CA VAL A 57 2.09 8.93 14.04
C VAL A 57 3.57 8.77 13.71
N TYR A 58 4.45 9.21 14.62
CA TYR A 58 5.89 9.04 14.48
C TYR A 58 6.36 7.72 15.09
N ILE A 59 7.23 7.01 14.36
CA ILE A 59 7.84 5.73 14.73
C ILE A 59 9.36 5.69 14.51
N GLY A 60 10.00 6.82 14.25
CA GLY A 60 11.45 6.88 14.05
C GLY A 60 12.23 6.56 15.32
N ASP A 61 13.54 6.81 15.26
CA ASP A 61 14.49 6.46 16.32
C ASP A 61 14.44 7.42 17.52
N GLU A 62 13.85 8.60 17.34
CA GLU A 62 13.65 9.55 18.43
C GLU A 62 12.49 9.14 19.35
N LYS A 63 12.23 9.96 20.37
CA LYS A 63 11.14 9.74 21.32
C LYS A 63 9.80 9.72 20.56
N ARG A 64 9.11 8.59 20.64
CA ARG A 64 7.76 8.41 20.10
C ARG A 64 6.75 8.90 21.12
N ASP A 65 5.72 9.62 20.70
CA ASP A 65 4.70 10.11 21.62
C ASP A 65 3.60 9.08 21.87
N LYS A 66 3.10 8.45 20.81
CA LYS A 66 1.88 7.63 20.84
C LYS A 66 2.09 6.13 20.64
N VAL A 67 3.13 5.74 19.91
CA VAL A 67 3.47 4.34 19.62
C VAL A 67 4.49 3.84 20.64
N ASP A 68 4.23 2.67 21.22
CA ASP A 68 5.15 2.00 22.14
C ASP A 68 6.20 1.20 21.34
N HIS A 69 5.75 0.18 20.61
CA HIS A 69 6.61 -0.64 19.76
C HIS A 69 5.89 -1.14 18.51
N ILE A 70 6.69 -1.55 17.52
CA ILE A 70 6.20 -2.27 16.33
C ILE A 70 6.06 -3.75 16.72
N ILE A 71 4.86 -4.31 16.58
CA ILE A 71 4.58 -5.72 16.87
C ILE A 71 5.16 -6.59 15.76
N ARG A 72 4.79 -6.30 14.51
CA ARG A 72 5.29 -7.01 13.32
C ARG A 72 5.00 -6.24 12.03
N ARG A 73 5.66 -6.66 10.95
CA ARG A 73 5.22 -6.37 9.57
C ARG A 73 4.05 -7.27 9.22
N ILE A 74 3.14 -6.75 8.40
CA ILE A 74 1.95 -7.46 7.92
C ILE A 74 1.85 -7.33 6.40
N THR A 75 1.11 -8.22 5.76
CA THR A 75 0.83 -8.12 4.31
C THR A 75 -0.57 -7.52 4.08
N TYR A 76 -0.91 -7.22 2.82
CA TYR A 76 -2.27 -6.76 2.49
C TYR A 76 -3.35 -7.76 2.94
N ASN A 77 -3.06 -9.07 2.92
CA ASN A 77 -4.03 -10.10 3.30
C ASN A 77 -4.34 -10.08 4.80
N ASP A 78 -3.36 -9.72 5.63
CA ASP A 78 -3.48 -9.58 7.09
C ASP A 78 -4.31 -8.37 7.53
N LEU A 79 -4.57 -7.41 6.63
CA LEU A 79 -5.38 -6.23 6.96
C LEU A 79 -6.83 -6.64 7.27
N THR A 80 -7.40 -6.00 8.28
CA THR A 80 -8.83 -6.13 8.60
C THR A 80 -9.66 -5.59 7.42
N ASN A 81 -10.94 -5.99 7.34
CA ASN A 81 -11.84 -5.45 6.32
C ASN A 81 -12.00 -3.93 6.47
N SER A 82 -12.06 -3.42 7.70
CA SER A 82 -12.10 -1.98 8.00
C SER A 82 -10.84 -1.26 7.50
N ALA A 83 -9.65 -1.82 7.78
CA ALA A 83 -8.39 -1.27 7.29
C ALA A 83 -8.33 -1.25 5.75
N LYS A 84 -8.76 -2.33 5.08
CA LYS A 84 -8.82 -2.41 3.61
C LYS A 84 -9.75 -1.36 3.00
N ASN A 85 -10.90 -1.10 3.62
CA ASN A 85 -11.86 -0.11 3.14
C ASN A 85 -11.31 1.32 3.19
N VAL A 86 -10.49 1.64 4.18
CA VAL A 86 -9.93 2.98 4.38
C VAL A 86 -8.57 3.15 3.67
N LEU A 87 -7.87 2.06 3.36
CA LEU A 87 -6.51 2.05 2.81
C LEU A 87 -6.34 2.96 1.58
N SER A 88 -7.25 2.87 0.60
CA SER A 88 -7.15 3.67 -0.63
C SER A 88 -7.23 5.18 -0.34
N GLU A 89 -8.13 5.58 0.54
CA GLU A 89 -8.29 6.97 0.95
C GLU A 89 -7.07 7.48 1.73
N VAL A 90 -6.53 6.66 2.66
CA VAL A 90 -5.32 7.00 3.41
C VAL A 90 -4.11 7.16 2.50
N ILE A 91 -3.92 6.25 1.55
CA ILE A 91 -2.83 6.35 0.58
C ILE A 91 -3.00 7.61 -0.27
N SER A 92 -4.21 7.91 -0.74
CA SER A 92 -4.48 9.16 -1.47
C SER A 92 -4.08 10.39 -0.66
N GLN A 93 -4.42 10.43 0.64
CA GLN A 93 -3.98 11.51 1.52
C GLN A 93 -2.46 11.61 1.63
N ILE A 94 -1.76 10.48 1.78
CA ILE A 94 -0.27 10.47 1.80
C ILE A 94 0.29 10.99 0.47
N VAL A 95 -0.31 10.61 -0.66
CA VAL A 95 0.08 11.08 -1.99
C VAL A 95 -0.09 12.59 -2.13
N ILE A 96 -1.19 13.14 -1.64
CA ILE A 96 -1.46 14.59 -1.60
C ILE A 96 -0.44 15.29 -0.69
N ASP A 97 -0.22 14.78 0.52
CA ASP A 97 0.74 15.36 1.47
C ASP A 97 2.18 15.34 0.92
N ARG A 98 2.48 14.40 0.02
CA ARG A 98 3.76 14.24 -0.67
C ARG A 98 3.72 14.63 -2.15
N GLU A 99 2.81 15.53 -2.53
CA GLU A 99 2.56 15.93 -3.93
C GLU A 99 3.83 16.20 -4.73
N LYS A 100 4.79 16.96 -4.18
CA LYS A 100 6.06 17.28 -4.85
C LYS A 100 6.83 16.04 -5.33
N TYR A 101 6.88 14.99 -4.51
CA TYR A 101 7.56 13.74 -4.87
C TYR A 101 6.86 13.06 -6.05
N PHE A 102 5.54 13.01 -6.01
CA PHE A 102 4.74 12.35 -7.03
C PHE A 102 4.68 13.13 -8.34
N ILE A 103 4.71 14.46 -8.29
CA ILE A 103 4.84 15.30 -9.47
C ILE A 103 6.21 15.11 -10.13
N GLN A 104 7.28 15.07 -9.34
CA GLN A 104 8.59 14.74 -9.87
C GLN A 104 8.59 13.33 -10.49
N PHE A 105 7.95 12.37 -9.85
CA PHE A 105 7.79 11.02 -10.40
C PHE A 105 7.04 11.04 -11.75
N MET A 106 5.90 11.72 -11.85
CA MET A 106 5.12 11.82 -13.09
C MET A 106 5.90 12.51 -14.22
N ASN A 107 6.70 13.52 -13.87
CA ASN A 107 7.57 14.21 -14.81
C ASN A 107 8.78 13.38 -15.27
N THR A 108 9.23 12.40 -14.48
CA THR A 108 10.46 11.63 -14.75
C THR A 108 10.20 10.18 -15.18
N ILE A 109 9.00 9.66 -14.95
CA ILE A 109 8.65 8.27 -15.28
C ILE A 109 8.82 8.01 -16.78
N SER A 110 9.62 6.99 -17.07
CA SER A 110 10.06 6.62 -18.42
C SER A 110 9.21 5.49 -18.98
N PRO A 111 9.21 5.27 -20.31
CA PRO A 111 8.54 4.12 -20.90
C PRO A 111 9.17 2.79 -20.46
N LEU A 112 8.35 1.73 -20.38
CA LEU A 112 8.83 0.38 -20.07
C LEU A 112 9.56 -0.24 -21.26
N ASN A 113 9.06 0.01 -22.46
CA ASN A 113 9.67 -0.38 -23.72
C ASN A 113 9.18 0.53 -24.86
N VAL A 114 9.63 0.26 -26.08
CA VAL A 114 9.30 1.07 -27.27
C VAL A 114 7.79 1.14 -27.55
N ARG A 115 6.99 0.16 -27.09
CA ARG A 115 5.56 0.04 -27.38
C ARG A 115 4.64 0.43 -26.23
N MET A 116 5.17 0.57 -25.01
CA MET A 116 4.35 0.74 -23.81
C MET A 116 5.02 1.64 -22.80
N HIS A 117 4.30 2.66 -22.36
CA HIS A 117 4.77 3.58 -21.33
C HIS A 117 4.39 3.12 -19.92
N SER A 118 5.20 3.42 -18.91
CA SER A 118 4.94 3.00 -17.52
C SER A 118 3.62 3.54 -16.96
N LEU A 119 3.21 4.75 -17.37
CA LEU A 119 1.93 5.36 -16.99
C LEU A 119 0.71 4.54 -17.40
N GLU A 120 0.79 3.73 -18.47
CA GLU A 120 -0.31 2.86 -18.89
C GLU A 120 -0.60 1.74 -17.87
N THR A 121 0.33 1.51 -16.93
CA THR A 121 0.16 0.50 -15.86
C THR A 121 -0.54 1.06 -14.63
N PHE A 122 -0.91 2.34 -14.63
CA PHE A 122 -1.63 2.98 -13.53
C PHE A 122 -3.14 2.79 -13.76
N PRO A 123 -3.88 2.26 -12.77
CA PRO A 123 -5.33 2.12 -12.87
C PRO A 123 -5.98 3.44 -13.29
N GLY A 124 -6.87 3.37 -14.30
CA GLY A 124 -7.54 4.54 -14.87
C GLY A 124 -6.74 5.33 -15.91
N ILE A 125 -5.43 5.12 -16.05
CA ILE A 125 -4.61 5.79 -17.08
C ILE A 125 -4.40 4.86 -18.28
N GLY A 126 -5.25 5.02 -19.30
CA GLY A 126 -5.12 4.28 -20.56
C GLY A 126 -4.12 4.88 -21.55
N LYS A 127 -4.00 4.26 -22.73
CA LYS A 127 -3.12 4.74 -23.83
C LYS A 127 -3.38 6.19 -24.25
N LYS A 128 -4.66 6.57 -24.36
CA LYS A 128 -5.05 7.93 -24.76
C LYS A 128 -4.56 8.97 -23.73
N LEU A 129 -4.90 8.77 -22.46
CA LEU A 129 -4.47 9.65 -21.38
C LEU A 129 -2.95 9.69 -21.26
N THR A 130 -2.28 8.55 -21.41
CA THR A 130 -0.83 8.48 -21.36
C THR A 130 -0.18 9.36 -22.44
N SER A 131 -0.65 9.28 -23.69
CA SER A 131 -0.17 10.13 -24.77
C SER A 131 -0.42 11.62 -24.49
N GLU A 132 -1.59 11.98 -23.97
CA GLU A 132 -1.91 13.36 -23.59
C GLU A 132 -0.98 13.87 -22.47
N ILE A 133 -0.77 13.08 -21.42
CA ILE A 133 0.15 13.41 -20.31
C ILE A 133 1.57 13.62 -20.84
N ILE A 134 2.06 12.74 -21.71
CA ILE A 134 3.42 12.83 -22.26
C ILE A 134 3.57 14.08 -23.14
N ASN A 135 2.58 14.36 -23.99
CA ASN A 135 2.62 15.53 -24.87
C ASN A 135 2.68 16.83 -24.06
N GLU A 136 1.81 16.96 -23.06
CA GLU A 136 1.83 18.12 -22.16
C GLU A 136 3.16 18.22 -21.41
N ARG A 137 3.62 17.12 -20.80
CA ARG A 137 4.91 17.06 -20.10
C ARG A 137 6.09 17.53 -20.97
N ASN A 138 6.11 17.16 -22.24
CA ASN A 138 7.17 17.52 -23.19
C ASN A 138 7.18 19.02 -23.54
N ILE A 139 6.03 19.69 -23.46
CA ILE A 139 5.94 21.16 -23.62
C ILE A 139 6.52 21.83 -22.37
N LYS A 140 6.05 21.40 -21.19
CA LYS A 140 6.49 21.90 -19.89
C LYS A 140 6.23 20.83 -18.81
N PRO A 141 7.19 20.54 -17.92
CA PRO A 141 6.95 19.72 -16.73
C PRO A 141 5.78 20.26 -15.90
N PHE A 142 5.05 19.36 -15.24
CA PHE A 142 3.96 19.73 -14.35
C PHE A 142 4.46 20.31 -13.03
N ASP A 143 3.77 21.33 -12.53
CA ASP A 143 4.12 21.98 -11.25
C ASP A 143 3.43 21.32 -10.05
N ASP A 144 2.16 20.92 -10.21
CA ASP A 144 1.31 20.33 -9.16
C ASP A 144 0.21 19.42 -9.78
N PHE A 145 -0.57 18.72 -8.96
CA PHE A 145 -1.64 17.83 -9.44
C PHE A 145 -2.76 18.61 -10.14
N LYS A 146 -3.00 19.86 -9.72
CA LYS A 146 -3.99 20.73 -10.35
C LYS A 146 -3.54 21.15 -11.76
N ASP A 147 -2.24 21.33 -11.99
CA ASP A 147 -1.68 21.63 -13.32
C ASP A 147 -1.92 20.46 -14.28
N ILE A 148 -1.68 19.22 -13.82
CA ILE A 148 -1.99 18.01 -14.60
C ILE A 148 -3.48 18.00 -14.97
N GLN A 149 -4.37 18.22 -14.00
CA GLN A 149 -5.81 18.22 -14.21
C GLN A 149 -6.30 19.30 -15.18
N LYS A 150 -5.67 20.48 -15.15
CA LYS A 150 -6.02 21.59 -16.05
C LYS A 150 -5.59 21.31 -17.48
N ARG A 151 -4.43 20.69 -17.67
CA ARG A 151 -3.80 20.49 -18.98
C ARG A 151 -4.26 19.20 -19.66
N VAL A 152 -4.45 18.13 -18.89
CA VAL A 152 -4.87 16.82 -19.39
C VAL A 152 -6.36 16.63 -19.13
N LYS A 153 -7.17 16.72 -20.20
CA LYS A 153 -8.63 16.62 -20.09
C LYS A 153 -9.05 15.23 -19.64
N ASN A 154 -9.97 15.15 -18.69
CA ASN A 154 -10.52 13.89 -18.16
C ASN A 154 -9.50 12.98 -17.46
N VAL A 155 -8.35 13.51 -17.03
CA VAL A 155 -7.39 12.74 -16.21
C VAL A 155 -7.94 12.42 -14.81
N GLY A 156 -9.02 13.06 -14.38
CA GLY A 156 -9.60 12.84 -13.05
C GLY A 156 -8.66 13.26 -11.92
N ASP A 157 -8.77 12.60 -10.77
CA ASP A 157 -7.86 12.85 -9.65
C ASP A 157 -6.60 12.00 -9.79
N VAL A 158 -5.47 12.67 -10.02
CA VAL A 158 -4.16 12.03 -10.18
C VAL A 158 -3.74 11.31 -8.90
N SER A 159 -4.12 11.84 -7.73
CA SER A 159 -3.83 11.21 -6.44
C SER A 159 -4.49 9.84 -6.31
N ILE A 160 -5.70 9.67 -6.86
CA ILE A 160 -6.44 8.41 -6.86
C ILE A 160 -5.76 7.38 -7.76
N HIS A 161 -5.36 7.75 -8.98
CA HIS A 161 -4.67 6.83 -9.89
C HIS A 161 -3.37 6.29 -9.29
N ILE A 162 -2.61 7.15 -8.60
CA ILE A 162 -1.40 6.76 -7.89
C ILE A 162 -1.73 5.88 -6.69
N ALA A 163 -2.76 6.22 -5.91
CA ALA A 163 -3.17 5.44 -4.74
C ALA A 163 -3.63 4.04 -5.13
N GLU A 164 -4.44 3.91 -6.17
CA GLU A 164 -4.89 2.62 -6.71
C GLU A 164 -3.69 1.78 -7.19
N LYS A 165 -2.71 2.41 -7.84
CA LYS A 165 -1.47 1.73 -8.23
C LYS A 165 -0.70 1.18 -7.04
N ILE A 166 -0.53 1.98 -5.97
CA ILE A 166 0.13 1.52 -4.74
C ILE A 166 -0.64 0.37 -4.10
N VAL A 167 -1.98 0.41 -4.09
CA VAL A 167 -2.82 -0.69 -3.57
C VAL A 167 -2.65 -1.96 -4.41
N GLU A 168 -2.61 -1.85 -5.74
CA GLU A 168 -2.36 -2.98 -6.65
C GLU A 168 -0.97 -3.61 -6.41
N GLU A 169 0.05 -2.79 -6.17
CA GLU A 169 1.38 -3.25 -5.77
C GLU A 169 1.33 -3.95 -4.39
N LEU A 170 0.61 -3.39 -3.40
CA LEU A 170 0.50 -3.97 -2.05
C LEU A 170 -0.16 -5.35 -2.07
N LYS A 171 -1.12 -5.56 -2.98
CA LYS A 171 -1.79 -6.86 -3.20
C LYS A 171 -0.89 -7.90 -3.87
N GLY A 172 0.22 -7.48 -4.46
CA GLY A 172 1.05 -8.35 -5.28
C GLY A 172 0.46 -8.63 -6.67
N GLU A 173 -0.57 -7.88 -7.07
CA GLU A 173 -1.28 -8.07 -8.34
C GLU A 173 -0.63 -7.29 -9.49
N SER A 174 0.28 -6.37 -9.17
CA SER A 174 0.85 -5.52 -10.20
C SER A 174 1.88 -6.20 -11.07
N THR A 175 1.81 -5.89 -12.37
CA THR A 175 2.79 -6.34 -13.36
C THR A 175 4.13 -5.63 -13.21
N HIS A 176 4.11 -4.37 -12.78
CA HIS A 176 5.28 -3.50 -12.62
C HIS A 176 5.17 -2.74 -11.31
N TYR A 177 6.26 -2.74 -10.53
CA TYR A 177 6.33 -2.13 -9.21
C TYR A 177 7.18 -0.86 -9.28
N PHE A 178 6.65 0.24 -8.77
CA PHE A 178 7.33 1.54 -8.74
C PHE A 178 7.52 2.04 -7.32
N PHE A 179 6.65 1.64 -6.39
CA PHE A 179 6.58 2.21 -5.05
C PHE A 179 7.01 1.22 -3.97
N ILE A 180 6.72 -0.07 -4.15
CA ILE A 180 6.99 -1.10 -3.14
C ILE A 180 8.26 -1.86 -3.47
N ASN A 181 9.13 -2.04 -2.47
CA ASN A 181 10.35 -2.81 -2.63
C ASN A 181 10.09 -4.32 -2.59
N LEU A 182 10.77 -5.08 -3.45
CA LEU A 182 10.62 -6.53 -3.64
C LEU A 182 10.99 -7.36 -2.40
N GLU A 183 11.65 -6.81 -1.39
CA GLU A 183 11.83 -7.50 -0.10
C GLU A 183 10.49 -7.79 0.59
N ASN A 184 9.47 -6.95 0.37
CA ASN A 184 8.10 -7.23 0.83
C ASN A 184 7.43 -8.33 -0.01
N LYS A 185 8.00 -8.72 -1.16
CA LYS A 185 7.45 -9.75 -2.06
C LYS A 185 7.76 -11.17 -1.58
N SER A 186 8.85 -11.41 -0.85
CA SER A 186 9.14 -12.76 -0.34
C SER A 186 8.06 -13.24 0.64
N ASP A 187 7.45 -12.31 1.38
CA ASP A 187 6.34 -12.60 2.29
C ASP A 187 5.06 -12.92 1.51
N VAL A 188 4.73 -12.14 0.46
CA VAL A 188 3.54 -12.34 -0.39
C VAL A 188 3.64 -13.60 -1.27
N ALA A 189 4.81 -13.86 -1.86
CA ALA A 189 5.04 -15.02 -2.73
C ALA A 189 5.15 -16.35 -1.94
N GLY A 190 5.63 -16.30 -0.70
CA GLY A 190 5.60 -17.44 0.23
C GLY A 190 4.17 -17.87 0.58
N GLU A 191 3.24 -16.93 0.60
CA GLU A 191 1.84 -17.11 0.98
C GLU A 191 0.95 -17.62 -0.18
N GLN A 192 1.20 -17.16 -1.41
CA GLN A 192 0.60 -17.74 -2.62
C GLN A 192 0.93 -19.24 -2.77
N ARG A 193 2.19 -19.63 -2.48
CA ARG A 193 2.61 -21.04 -2.47
C ARG A 193 1.96 -21.88 -1.35
N ARG A 194 1.62 -21.26 -0.20
CA ARG A 194 0.93 -21.93 0.91
C ARG A 194 -0.56 -22.12 0.64
N THR A 195 -1.22 -21.09 0.10
CA THR A 195 -2.65 -21.14 -0.26
C THR A 195 -2.92 -22.08 -1.44
N GLU A 196 -2.02 -22.17 -2.44
CA GLU A 196 -2.11 -23.17 -3.51
C GLU A 196 -1.91 -24.62 -3.04
N ARG A 197 -1.02 -24.85 -2.05
CA ARG A 197 -0.87 -26.18 -1.43
C ARG A 197 -2.11 -26.58 -0.63
N GLY A 198 -2.65 -25.68 0.20
CA GLY A 198 -3.87 -25.96 0.97
C GLY A 198 -5.11 -26.20 0.09
N ARG A 199 -5.21 -25.52 -1.07
CA ARG A 199 -6.26 -25.79 -2.07
C ARG A 199 -6.09 -27.13 -2.79
N ARG A 200 -4.86 -27.60 -3.01
CA ARG A 200 -4.61 -28.94 -3.58
C ARG A 200 -4.88 -30.07 -2.59
N GLU A 201 -4.58 -29.85 -1.30
CA GLU A 201 -4.85 -30.86 -0.25
C GLU A 201 -6.35 -31.00 0.06
N GLY A 202 -7.13 -29.91 0.00
CA GLY A 202 -8.58 -29.96 0.22
C GLY A 202 -9.42 -30.60 -0.91
N TYR A 203 -8.83 -30.85 -2.08
CA TYR A 203 -9.50 -31.51 -3.20
C TYR A 203 -9.36 -33.04 -3.17
N ASN A 204 -8.37 -33.58 -2.45
CA ASN A 204 -8.15 -35.03 -2.35
C ASN A 204 -9.00 -35.70 -1.26
N ASP A 205 -9.63 -34.93 -0.37
CA ASP A 205 -10.39 -35.47 0.78
C ASP A 205 -11.91 -35.56 0.53
N ARG A 206 -12.39 -35.22 -0.68
CA ARG A 206 -13.82 -35.31 -1.05
C ARG A 206 -14.15 -36.44 -2.03
N SER A 207 -13.20 -37.32 -2.37
CA SER A 207 -13.44 -38.45 -3.28
C SER A 207 -13.91 -39.75 -2.61
N GLU A 208 -14.00 -39.84 -1.28
CA GLU A 208 -14.38 -41.10 -0.60
C GLU A 208 -15.87 -41.28 -0.27
N TYR A 209 -16.75 -40.29 -0.47
CA TYR A 209 -18.20 -40.44 -0.19
C TYR A 209 -19.07 -40.66 -1.45
N ARG A 210 -18.65 -41.56 -2.34
CA ARG A 210 -19.52 -42.14 -3.38
C ARG A 210 -19.28 -43.63 -3.56
N ARG A 211 -19.58 -44.42 -2.52
CA ARG A 211 -19.96 -45.83 -2.65
C ARG A 211 -20.99 -46.19 -1.58
N ARG A 212 -22.27 -46.11 -1.94
CA ARG A 212 -23.31 -47.13 -1.74
C ARG A 212 -24.62 -46.63 -2.30
#